data_AF-A0A7X0HYK1-F1
#
_entry.id   AF-A0A7X0HYK1-F1
#
_cell.length_a   1.000
_cell.length_b   1.000
_cell.length_c   1.000
_cell.angle_alpha   90.00
_cell.angle_beta   90.00
_cell.angle_gamma   90.00
#
_symmetry.space_group_name_H-M   'P 1'
#
loop_
_entity.id
_entity.type
_entity.pdbx_description
1 polymer ?
#
loop_
_entity_poly.entity_id
_entity_poly.type
_entity_poly.pdbx_seq_one_letter_code
_entity_poly.pdbx_strand_id
1 'polypeptide(L)'
;MKKLIILILVITWIFLPVQMANANVLLKSEDVASMEINRTSGGTRTFSESDGIEEFVIRKVIEWINTASSVKEATELDIKKTPIAVLKIKMKNGDVAIVEPAYDCHVQNQTKFCTLSDGDVILTRNNDKIRLKSVELFDWLLTGWKHESTTPPQDTKEMMINDILMLLLGPEIDKAVCDYYSEYLTKTPLVYPYQVEIVNVDRIGGFRTFHFIITLETTPVVGPHISVGKDRLTFEISPTIIPGQIKLKKFEHLETHELPPNWQDIIKKRAP
;
A
#
# COMPACT_ATOMS: atom_id res chain seq x y z
N MET A 1 -28.30 29.37 57.84
CA MET A 1 -27.42 29.49 56.66
C MET A 1 -26.77 28.12 56.39
N LYS A 2 -27.36 27.30 55.51
CA LYS A 2 -26.79 26.00 55.10
C LYS A 2 -26.29 26.14 53.66
N LYS A 3 -24.98 26.04 53.43
CA LYS A 3 -24.38 26.05 52.10
C LYS A 3 -24.55 24.66 51.49
N LEU A 4 -25.21 24.60 50.34
CA LEU A 4 -25.36 23.40 49.51
C LEU A 4 -24.11 23.30 48.62
N ILE A 5 -23.31 22.25 48.80
CA ILE A 5 -22.15 21.96 47.94
C ILE A 5 -22.63 20.99 46.87
N ILE A 6 -22.60 21.44 45.60
CA ILE A 6 -22.91 20.60 44.44
C ILE A 6 -21.60 19.95 43.99
N LEU A 7 -21.53 18.62 44.10
CA LEU A 7 -20.42 17.81 43.63
C LEU A 7 -20.66 17.46 42.15
N ILE A 8 -19.86 18.02 41.25
CA ILE A 8 -19.91 17.69 39.81
C ILE A 8 -19.05 16.45 39.59
N LEU A 9 -19.70 15.32 39.31
CA LEU A 9 -19.06 14.06 38.90
C LEU A 9 -18.70 14.17 37.42
N VAL A 10 -17.43 14.44 37.12
CA VAL A 10 -16.88 14.39 35.77
C VAL A 10 -16.61 12.92 35.42
N ILE A 11 -17.51 12.31 34.65
CA ILE A 11 -17.31 10.96 34.11
C ILE A 11 -16.39 11.10 32.89
N THR A 12 -15.09 10.92 33.12
CA THR A 12 -14.13 10.77 32.02
C THR A 12 -14.36 9.41 31.37
N TRP A 13 -14.98 9.40 30.19
CA TRP A 13 -14.99 8.23 29.32
C TRP A 13 -13.57 7.93 28.87
N ILE A 14 -12.95 6.96 29.53
CA ILE A 14 -11.73 6.32 29.07
C ILE A 14 -12.15 5.45 27.88
N PHE A 15 -11.97 5.98 26.66
CA PHE A 15 -11.95 5.15 25.46
C PHE A 15 -10.70 4.27 25.55
N LEU A 16 -10.89 3.03 26.03
CA LEU A 16 -9.88 2.00 25.83
C LEU A 16 -9.83 1.70 24.32
N PRO A 17 -8.66 1.73 23.67
CA PRO A 17 -8.55 1.27 22.29
C PRO A 17 -8.94 -0.20 22.26
N VAL A 18 -10.01 -0.53 21.55
CA VAL A 18 -10.37 -1.91 21.25
C VAL A 18 -9.20 -2.47 20.46
N GLN A 19 -8.43 -3.38 21.07
CA GLN A 19 -7.41 -4.15 20.36
C GLN A 19 -8.13 -5.03 19.34
N MET A 20 -8.19 -4.57 18.09
CA MET A 20 -8.59 -5.40 16.98
C MET A 20 -7.44 -6.37 16.70
N ALA A 21 -7.71 -7.66 16.88
CA ALA A 21 -6.78 -8.70 16.46
C ALA A 21 -6.91 -8.87 14.93
N ASN A 22 -5.80 -8.70 14.21
CA ASN A 22 -5.75 -9.01 12.79
C ASN A 22 -5.99 -10.52 12.61
N ALA A 23 -6.81 -10.88 11.63
CA ALA A 23 -6.95 -12.28 11.27
C ALA A 23 -5.61 -12.76 10.70
N ASN A 24 -5.04 -13.83 11.23
CA ASN A 24 -3.78 -14.39 10.74
C ASN A 24 -4.02 -15.24 9.48
N VAL A 25 -4.74 -14.66 8.51
CA VAL A 25 -5.02 -15.23 7.20
C VAL A 25 -3.97 -14.66 6.26
N LEU A 26 -2.90 -15.41 6.01
CA LEU A 26 -1.87 -14.97 5.07
C LEU A 26 -2.15 -15.59 3.71
N LEU A 27 -2.76 -14.82 2.80
CA LEU A 27 -2.79 -15.09 1.38
C LEU A 27 -1.77 -14.20 0.67
N LYS A 28 -1.02 -14.76 -0.26
CA LYS A 28 -0.07 -14.03 -1.09
C LYS A 28 -0.69 -13.83 -2.46
N SER A 29 -0.71 -12.59 -2.96
CA SER A 29 -1.28 -12.29 -4.27
C SER A 29 -0.54 -13.03 -5.38
N GLU A 30 0.78 -13.17 -5.26
CA GLU A 30 1.62 -13.89 -6.20
C GLU A 30 1.35 -15.41 -6.27
N ASP A 31 0.65 -15.97 -5.28
CA ASP A 31 0.26 -17.38 -5.26
C ASP A 31 -1.15 -17.61 -5.85
N VAL A 32 -1.86 -16.55 -6.25
CA VAL A 32 -3.22 -16.63 -6.82
C VAL A 32 -3.14 -16.82 -8.33
N ALA A 33 -3.82 -17.84 -8.87
CA ALA A 33 -3.93 -18.06 -10.31
C ALA A 33 -5.09 -17.25 -10.92
N SER A 34 -6.23 -17.24 -10.25
CA SER A 34 -7.42 -16.51 -10.71
C SER A 34 -8.43 -16.29 -9.60
N MET A 35 -9.28 -15.29 -9.76
CA MET A 35 -10.47 -15.06 -8.93
C MET A 35 -11.73 -15.09 -9.77
N GLU A 36 -12.77 -15.77 -9.32
CA GLU A 36 -14.05 -15.84 -10.03
C GLU A 36 -15.18 -15.46 -9.07
N ILE A 37 -15.93 -14.42 -9.42
CA ILE A 37 -17.10 -14.00 -8.66
C ILE A 37 -18.37 -14.44 -9.35
N ASN A 38 -19.29 -15.03 -8.59
CA ASN A 38 -20.58 -15.54 -9.03
C ASN A 38 -21.70 -14.98 -8.14
N ARG A 39 -22.76 -14.43 -8.75
CA ARG A 39 -23.96 -14.00 -8.01
C ARG A 39 -25.18 -14.82 -8.36
N THR A 40 -26.01 -15.11 -7.35
CA THR A 40 -27.27 -15.84 -7.54
C THR A 40 -28.30 -15.06 -8.36
N SER A 41 -28.24 -13.72 -8.35
CA SER A 41 -29.06 -12.85 -9.19
C SER A 41 -28.60 -12.79 -10.67
N GLY A 42 -27.56 -13.55 -11.04
CA GLY A 42 -26.92 -13.50 -12.35
C GLY A 42 -25.70 -12.56 -12.39
N GLY A 43 -24.77 -12.91 -13.27
CA GLY A 43 -23.49 -12.24 -13.45
C GLY A 43 -22.33 -13.05 -12.87
N THR A 44 -21.32 -13.26 -13.71
CA THR A 44 -20.05 -13.90 -13.38
C THR A 44 -18.93 -13.07 -13.97
N ARG A 45 -17.80 -12.94 -13.26
CA ARG A 45 -16.58 -12.34 -13.79
C ARG A 45 -15.37 -13.08 -13.25
N THR A 46 -14.41 -13.31 -14.12
CA THR A 46 -13.12 -13.90 -13.78
C THR A 46 -12.05 -12.82 -13.90
N PHE A 47 -11.14 -12.80 -12.93
CA PHE A 47 -9.93 -11.99 -12.90
C PHE A 47 -8.73 -12.93 -12.92
N SER A 48 -7.78 -12.73 -13.82
CA SER A 48 -6.62 -13.63 -13.98
C SER A 48 -5.32 -12.87 -14.26
N GLU A 49 -4.18 -13.44 -13.88
CA GLU A 49 -2.88 -12.79 -14.08
C GLU A 49 -2.44 -12.67 -15.56
N SER A 50 -3.23 -13.14 -16.53
CA SER A 50 -2.77 -13.37 -17.91
C SER A 50 -2.31 -12.11 -18.67
N ASP A 51 -2.71 -10.91 -18.24
CA ASP A 51 -2.37 -9.65 -18.90
C ASP A 51 -1.79 -8.57 -17.95
N GLY A 52 -1.56 -8.89 -16.68
CA GLY A 52 -1.05 -7.96 -15.65
C GLY A 52 -2.04 -6.85 -15.22
N ILE A 53 -3.20 -6.73 -15.89
CA ILE A 53 -4.20 -5.70 -15.61
C ILE A 53 -5.10 -6.15 -14.46
N GLU A 54 -5.63 -7.37 -14.57
CA GLU A 54 -6.52 -7.93 -13.54
C GLU A 54 -5.76 -8.38 -12.28
N GLU A 55 -4.43 -8.44 -12.34
CA GLU A 55 -3.53 -8.65 -11.20
C GLU A 55 -3.73 -7.57 -10.13
N PHE A 56 -4.01 -6.32 -10.51
CA PHE A 56 -4.28 -5.24 -9.56
C PHE A 56 -5.52 -5.54 -8.71
N VAL A 57 -6.57 -6.06 -9.33
CA VAL A 57 -7.81 -6.44 -8.63
C VAL A 57 -7.53 -7.61 -7.69
N ILE A 58 -6.75 -8.60 -8.13
CA ILE A 58 -6.30 -9.71 -7.28
C ILE A 58 -5.56 -9.18 -6.05
N ARG A 59 -4.53 -8.35 -6.24
CA ARG A 59 -3.75 -7.78 -5.13
C ARG A 59 -4.62 -7.00 -4.15
N LYS A 60 -5.49 -6.13 -4.65
CA LYS A 60 -6.44 -5.33 -3.86
C LYS A 60 -7.37 -6.21 -3.01
N VAL A 61 -7.95 -7.26 -3.59
CA VAL A 61 -8.84 -8.18 -2.87
C VAL A 61 -8.08 -8.97 -1.81
N ILE A 62 -6.87 -9.45 -2.11
CA ILE A 62 -6.01 -10.16 -1.16
C ILE A 62 -5.59 -9.24 0.00
N GLU A 63 -5.27 -7.97 -0.28
CA GLU A 63 -4.98 -6.97 0.74
C GLU A 63 -6.15 -6.78 1.71
N TRP A 64 -7.38 -6.66 1.21
CA TRP A 64 -8.57 -6.57 2.07
C TRP A 64 -8.78 -7.81 2.93
N ILE A 65 -8.50 -9.02 2.42
CA ILE A 65 -8.59 -10.25 3.21
C ILE A 65 -7.55 -10.25 4.33
N ASN A 66 -6.29 -9.93 4.01
CA ASN A 66 -5.17 -10.01 4.95
C ASN A 66 -5.23 -8.91 6.03
N THR A 67 -5.82 -7.76 5.71
CA THR A 67 -5.99 -6.62 6.64
C THR A 67 -7.29 -6.68 7.42
N ALA A 68 -8.20 -7.60 7.09
CA ALA A 68 -9.45 -7.77 7.81
C ALA A 68 -9.22 -8.22 9.26
N SER A 69 -10.07 -7.74 10.16
CA SER A 69 -10.06 -8.19 11.56
C SER A 69 -10.90 -9.46 11.74
N SER A 70 -10.46 -10.37 12.61
CA SER A 70 -11.22 -11.59 12.91
C SER A 70 -12.38 -11.30 13.84
N VAL A 71 -13.56 -11.85 13.55
CA VAL A 71 -14.74 -11.79 14.42
C VAL A 71 -14.85 -13.11 15.19
N LYS A 72 -15.01 -13.04 16.52
CA LYS A 72 -14.98 -14.22 17.42
C LYS A 72 -16.14 -15.21 17.22
N GLU A 73 -17.23 -14.80 16.58
CA GLU A 73 -18.42 -15.64 16.38
C GLU A 73 -18.60 -15.95 14.90
N ALA A 74 -18.23 -17.16 14.48
CA ALA A 74 -18.66 -17.70 13.19
C ALA A 74 -20.14 -18.11 13.32
N THR A 75 -21.06 -17.19 13.09
CA THR A 75 -22.49 -17.49 13.09
C THR A 75 -22.81 -18.31 11.84
N GLU A 76 -23.23 -19.56 12.03
CA GLU A 76 -23.53 -20.49 10.93
C GLU A 76 -24.74 -20.05 10.11
N LEU A 77 -24.52 -19.85 8.81
CA LEU A 77 -25.58 -20.00 7.81
C LEU A 77 -26.10 -21.44 7.84
N ASP A 78 -27.42 -21.60 7.99
CA ASP A 78 -28.03 -22.89 7.69
C ASP A 78 -27.85 -23.17 6.21
N ILE A 79 -27.43 -24.39 5.92
CA ILE A 79 -26.87 -24.91 4.66
C ILE A 79 -27.87 -24.85 3.46
N LYS A 80 -29.06 -24.25 3.65
CA LYS A 80 -30.15 -24.26 2.65
C LYS A 80 -30.29 -22.98 1.81
N LYS A 81 -29.62 -21.87 2.14
CA LYS A 81 -29.65 -20.65 1.31
C LYS A 81 -28.35 -20.49 0.52
N THR A 82 -28.46 -20.36 -0.79
CA THR A 82 -27.33 -20.01 -1.66
C THR A 82 -26.88 -18.58 -1.33
N PRO A 83 -25.58 -18.35 -1.07
CA PRO A 83 -25.06 -17.02 -0.81
C PRO A 83 -25.36 -16.06 -1.95
N ILE A 84 -25.59 -14.78 -1.65
CA ILE A 84 -25.94 -13.77 -2.67
C ILE A 84 -24.78 -13.52 -3.65
N ALA A 85 -23.55 -13.71 -3.18
CA ALA A 85 -22.33 -13.63 -3.96
C ALA A 85 -21.32 -14.66 -3.41
N VAL A 86 -20.57 -15.29 -4.29
CA VAL A 86 -19.49 -16.22 -3.96
C VAL A 86 -18.28 -15.83 -4.80
N LEU A 87 -17.19 -15.49 -4.14
CA LEU A 87 -15.87 -15.31 -4.75
C LEU A 87 -15.05 -16.58 -4.53
N LYS A 88 -14.58 -17.18 -5.61
CA LYS A 88 -13.63 -18.30 -5.60
C LYS A 88 -12.25 -17.76 -5.94
N ILE A 89 -11.29 -18.01 -5.07
CA ILE A 89 -9.88 -17.66 -5.27
C ILE A 89 -9.15 -18.98 -5.52
N LYS A 90 -8.70 -19.18 -6.75
CA LYS A 90 -7.92 -20.35 -7.15
C LYS A 90 -6.45 -20.03 -7.01
N MET A 91 -5.75 -20.79 -6.19
CA MET A 91 -4.32 -20.68 -5.98
C MET A 91 -3.55 -21.44 -7.07
N LYS A 92 -2.31 -21.05 -7.35
CA LYS A 92 -1.41 -21.69 -8.33
C LYS A 92 -1.09 -23.14 -7.97
N ASN A 93 -1.09 -23.48 -6.68
CA ASN A 93 -0.93 -24.85 -6.20
C ASN A 93 -2.19 -25.73 -6.36
N GLY A 94 -3.31 -25.16 -6.82
CA GLY A 94 -4.59 -25.84 -6.99
C GLY A 94 -5.57 -25.70 -5.82
N ASP A 95 -5.14 -25.15 -4.68
CA ASP A 95 -6.03 -24.88 -3.54
C ASP A 95 -7.09 -23.86 -3.94
N VAL A 96 -8.25 -23.94 -3.29
CA VAL A 96 -9.35 -22.99 -3.51
C VAL A 96 -9.78 -22.41 -2.18
N ALA A 97 -9.75 -21.08 -2.09
CA ALA A 97 -10.40 -20.33 -1.03
C ALA A 97 -11.72 -19.75 -1.53
N ILE A 98 -12.71 -19.69 -0.66
CA ILE A 98 -14.05 -19.18 -0.97
C ILE A 98 -14.35 -18.02 -0.03
N VAL A 99 -14.81 -16.90 -0.58
CA VAL A 99 -15.30 -15.76 0.20
C VAL A 99 -16.77 -15.51 -0.12
N GLU A 100 -17.58 -15.36 0.92
CA GLU A 100 -19.01 -15.08 0.81
C GLU A 100 -19.45 -14.07 1.89
N PRO A 101 -20.55 -13.30 1.69
CA PRO A 101 -21.08 -12.44 2.74
C PRO A 101 -21.47 -13.24 3.99
N ALA A 102 -21.22 -12.68 5.17
CA ALA A 102 -21.67 -13.29 6.42
C ALA A 102 -23.14 -12.94 6.70
N TYR A 103 -23.80 -13.77 7.51
CA TYR A 103 -25.18 -13.58 7.92
C TYR A 103 -25.34 -13.83 9.41
N ASP A 104 -26.14 -12.99 10.05
CA ASP A 104 -26.55 -13.18 11.43
C ASP A 104 -27.91 -13.88 11.44
N CYS A 105 -27.93 -15.10 11.97
CA CYS A 105 -29.12 -15.93 12.00
C CYS A 105 -29.65 -16.11 13.42
N HIS A 106 -30.97 -15.98 13.59
CA HIS A 106 -31.67 -16.25 14.84
C HIS A 106 -32.87 -17.17 14.60
N VAL A 107 -33.21 -17.96 15.60
CA VAL A 107 -34.35 -18.89 15.54
C VAL A 107 -35.49 -18.31 16.34
N GLN A 108 -36.64 -18.12 15.70
CA GLN A 108 -37.88 -17.69 16.33
C GLN A 108 -39.01 -18.63 15.92
N ASN A 109 -39.71 -19.21 16.89
CA ASN A 109 -40.82 -20.14 16.65
C ASN A 109 -40.49 -21.28 15.66
N GLN A 110 -39.36 -21.96 15.87
CA GLN A 110 -38.84 -23.03 14.99
C GLN A 110 -38.50 -22.59 13.54
N THR A 111 -38.59 -21.30 13.23
CA THR A 111 -38.21 -20.72 11.95
C THR A 111 -36.89 -19.98 12.08
N LYS A 112 -35.91 -20.26 11.20
CA LYS A 112 -34.62 -19.56 11.18
C LYS A 112 -34.68 -18.35 10.26
N PHE A 113 -34.42 -17.18 10.83
CA PHE A 113 -34.31 -15.90 10.14
C PHE A 113 -32.84 -15.52 10.04
N CYS A 114 -32.39 -15.13 8.85
CA CYS A 114 -31.00 -14.72 8.61
C CYS A 114 -30.99 -13.36 7.90
N THR A 115 -30.21 -12.43 8.40
CA THR A 115 -29.96 -11.11 7.82
C THR A 115 -28.50 -11.00 7.43
N LEU A 116 -28.19 -10.26 6.36
CA LEU A 116 -26.80 -9.94 6.03
C LEU A 116 -26.15 -9.23 7.21
N SER A 117 -24.93 -9.63 7.54
CA SER A 117 -24.13 -8.91 8.51
C SER A 117 -23.25 -7.90 7.79
N ASP A 118 -23.59 -6.62 7.96
CA ASP A 118 -23.04 -5.53 7.17
C ASP A 118 -21.53 -5.39 7.37
N GLY A 119 -20.76 -5.47 6.29
CA GLY A 119 -19.29 -5.40 6.34
C GLY A 119 -18.57 -6.68 6.79
N ASP A 120 -19.29 -7.78 7.00
CA ASP A 120 -18.71 -9.06 7.41
C ASP A 120 -18.70 -10.06 6.25
N VAL A 121 -17.62 -10.82 6.11
CA VAL A 121 -17.48 -11.90 5.14
C VAL A 121 -17.01 -13.18 5.83
N ILE A 122 -17.32 -14.33 5.22
CA ILE A 122 -16.78 -15.63 5.60
C ILE A 122 -15.74 -16.02 4.58
N LEU A 123 -14.51 -16.24 5.04
CA LEU A 123 -13.47 -16.92 4.28
C LEU A 123 -13.46 -18.40 4.64
N THR A 124 -13.59 -19.27 3.64
CA THR A 124 -13.41 -20.71 3.76
C THR A 124 -12.14 -21.14 3.03
N ARG A 125 -11.23 -21.82 3.71
CA ARG A 125 -10.01 -22.41 3.12
C ARG A 125 -9.68 -23.71 3.86
N ASN A 126 -9.39 -24.79 3.12
CA ASN A 126 -9.03 -26.08 3.72
C ASN A 126 -10.05 -26.61 4.76
N ASN A 127 -11.34 -26.38 4.51
CA ASN A 127 -12.47 -26.63 5.44
C ASN A 127 -12.52 -25.75 6.70
N ASP A 128 -11.52 -24.91 6.94
CA ASP A 128 -11.57 -23.90 8.00
C ASP A 128 -12.40 -22.70 7.54
N LYS A 129 -13.29 -22.24 8.40
CA LYS A 129 -14.13 -21.06 8.18
C LYS A 129 -13.77 -19.97 9.16
N ILE A 130 -13.49 -18.79 8.65
CA ILE A 130 -13.12 -17.62 9.44
C ILE A 130 -14.05 -16.48 9.06
N ARG A 131 -14.68 -15.86 10.06
CA ARG A 131 -15.46 -14.63 9.87
C ARG A 131 -14.53 -13.44 9.97
N LEU A 132 -14.54 -12.61 8.95
CA LEU A 132 -13.69 -11.44 8.76
C LEU A 132 -14.55 -10.18 8.68
N LYS A 133 -14.10 -9.10 9.32
CA LYS A 133 -14.68 -7.77 9.17
C LYS A 133 -13.86 -7.00 8.11
N SER A 134 -14.46 -6.78 6.95
CA SER A 134 -13.92 -5.93 5.88
C SER A 134 -15.08 -5.34 5.09
N VAL A 135 -15.33 -4.04 5.31
CA VAL A 135 -16.43 -3.32 4.66
C VAL A 135 -16.17 -3.23 3.16
N GLU A 136 -14.92 -2.97 2.77
CA GLU A 136 -14.49 -2.84 1.39
C GLU A 136 -14.72 -4.13 0.60
N LEU A 137 -14.30 -5.27 1.16
CA LEU A 137 -14.51 -6.57 0.52
C LEU A 137 -15.99 -6.94 0.46
N PHE A 138 -16.75 -6.67 1.53
CA PHE A 138 -18.19 -6.90 1.55
C PHE A 138 -18.92 -6.10 0.47
N ASP A 139 -18.72 -4.78 0.41
CA ASP A 139 -19.32 -3.91 -0.60
C ASP A 139 -18.89 -4.32 -2.01
N TRP A 140 -17.62 -4.67 -2.17
CA TRP A 140 -17.09 -5.13 -3.44
C TRP A 140 -17.75 -6.43 -3.93
N LEU A 141 -17.96 -7.42 -3.05
CA LEU A 141 -18.67 -8.67 -3.37
C LEU A 141 -20.11 -8.41 -3.83
N LEU A 142 -20.79 -7.45 -3.19
CA LEU A 142 -22.17 -7.15 -3.50
C LEU A 142 -22.31 -6.40 -4.82
N THR A 143 -21.51 -5.37 -5.07
CA THR A 143 -21.70 -4.48 -6.23
C THR A 143 -20.41 -4.04 -6.92
N GLY A 144 -19.29 -3.90 -6.20
CA GLY A 144 -18.08 -3.28 -6.72
C GLY A 144 -17.40 -4.00 -7.89
N TRP A 145 -17.38 -5.33 -7.89
CA TRP A 145 -16.69 -6.13 -8.93
C TRP A 145 -17.16 -5.87 -10.37
N LYS A 146 -18.40 -5.40 -10.55
CA LYS A 146 -18.96 -5.07 -11.88
C LYS A 146 -18.30 -3.83 -12.49
N HIS A 147 -17.77 -2.96 -11.64
CA HIS A 147 -17.21 -1.67 -12.02
C HIS A 147 -15.68 -1.66 -11.96
N GLU A 148 -15.05 -2.80 -11.65
CA GLU A 148 -13.59 -2.91 -11.69
C GLU A 148 -13.09 -2.63 -13.10
N SER A 149 -12.19 -1.64 -13.20
CA SER A 149 -11.59 -1.27 -14.47
C SER A 149 -10.66 -2.37 -14.95
N THR A 150 -10.85 -2.80 -16.20
CA THR A 150 -9.87 -3.63 -16.93
C THR A 150 -8.87 -2.76 -17.67
N THR A 151 -8.68 -1.51 -17.26
CA THR A 151 -7.61 -0.68 -17.80
C THR A 151 -6.54 -0.54 -16.74
N PRO A 152 -5.24 -0.67 -17.10
CA PRO A 152 -4.17 -0.32 -16.19
C PRO A 152 -4.38 1.11 -15.65
N PRO A 153 -3.80 1.45 -14.49
CA PRO A 153 -3.65 2.85 -14.10
C PRO A 153 -3.08 3.61 -15.29
N GLN A 154 -3.82 4.61 -15.78
CA GLN A 154 -3.33 5.43 -16.88
C GLN A 154 -2.35 6.46 -16.33
N ASP A 155 -1.19 6.58 -16.95
CA ASP A 155 -0.22 7.62 -16.60
C ASP A 155 -0.90 8.98 -16.67
N THR A 156 -0.87 9.70 -15.56
CA THR A 156 -1.31 11.09 -15.56
C THR A 156 -0.27 11.94 -16.27
N LYS A 157 -0.69 13.07 -16.85
CA LYS A 157 0.26 14.04 -17.42
C LYS A 157 1.30 14.50 -16.40
N GLU A 158 0.91 14.58 -15.14
CA GLU A 158 1.80 14.94 -14.04
C GLU A 158 2.89 13.88 -13.81
N MET A 159 2.53 12.59 -13.81
CA MET A 159 3.51 11.50 -13.72
C MET A 159 4.53 11.55 -14.85
N MET A 160 4.06 11.68 -16.10
CA MET A 160 4.96 11.82 -17.25
C MET A 160 5.88 13.04 -17.15
N ILE A 161 5.38 14.16 -16.62
CA ILE A 161 6.20 15.38 -16.39
C ILE A 161 7.25 15.13 -15.30
N ASN A 162 6.88 14.44 -14.22
CA ASN A 162 7.82 14.08 -13.15
C ASN A 162 8.91 13.14 -13.66
N ASP A 163 8.58 12.15 -14.50
CA ASP A 163 9.55 11.25 -15.11
C ASP A 163 10.53 12.01 -16.01
N ILE A 164 10.02 12.94 -16.84
CA ILE A 164 10.87 13.83 -17.64
C ILE A 164 11.78 14.67 -16.74
N LEU A 165 11.26 15.20 -15.63
CA LEU A 165 12.06 15.97 -14.67
C LEU A 165 13.16 15.12 -14.05
N MET A 166 12.89 13.87 -13.68
CA MET A 166 13.90 12.97 -13.12
C MET A 166 15.00 12.65 -14.13
N LEU A 167 14.66 12.47 -15.41
CA LEU A 167 15.65 12.30 -16.49
C LEU A 167 16.53 13.54 -16.66
N LEU A 168 15.96 14.74 -16.52
CA LEU A 168 16.71 16.01 -16.64
C LEU A 168 17.60 16.29 -15.42
N LEU A 169 17.16 15.93 -14.21
CA LEU A 169 17.91 16.11 -12.97
C LEU A 169 18.94 15.00 -12.70
N GLY A 170 18.78 13.83 -13.34
CA GLY A 170 19.62 12.65 -13.14
C GLY A 170 21.12 12.93 -13.07
N PRO A 171 21.73 13.63 -14.06
CA PRO A 171 23.16 13.93 -14.04
C PRO A 171 23.62 14.72 -12.80
N GLU A 172 22.80 15.65 -12.30
CA GLU A 172 23.13 16.46 -11.12
C GLU A 172 22.96 15.67 -9.82
N ILE A 173 21.97 14.77 -9.78
CA ILE A 173 21.75 13.83 -8.66
C ILE A 173 22.94 12.85 -8.58
N ASP A 174 23.27 12.20 -9.70
CA ASP A 174 24.37 11.24 -9.77
C ASP A 174 25.70 11.89 -9.41
N LYS A 175 25.94 13.12 -9.88
CA LYS A 175 27.12 13.89 -9.51
C LYS A 175 27.16 14.15 -8.00
N ALA A 176 26.08 14.63 -7.40
CA ALA A 176 26.03 14.93 -5.98
C ALA A 176 26.25 13.69 -5.10
N VAL A 177 25.64 12.55 -5.47
CA VAL A 177 25.83 11.26 -4.81
C VAL A 177 27.25 10.74 -5.01
N CYS A 178 27.78 10.80 -6.23
CA CYS A 178 29.16 10.39 -6.51
C CYS A 178 30.16 11.19 -5.67
N ASP A 179 30.01 12.53 -5.66
CA ASP A 179 30.87 13.42 -4.89
C ASP A 179 30.88 13.03 -3.40
N TYR A 180 29.71 12.79 -2.80
CA TYR A 180 29.60 12.38 -1.40
C TYR A 180 30.20 10.98 -1.13
N TYR A 181 29.75 9.95 -1.85
CA TYR A 181 30.16 8.57 -1.56
C TYR A 181 31.59 8.24 -2.01
N SER A 182 32.22 9.07 -2.85
CA SER A 182 33.61 8.88 -3.25
C SER A 182 34.59 8.87 -2.07
N GLU A 183 34.23 9.50 -0.95
CA GLU A 183 35.03 9.51 0.28
C GLU A 183 34.90 8.21 1.09
N TYR A 184 33.77 7.51 0.95
CA TYR A 184 33.39 6.36 1.78
C TYR A 184 33.49 5.02 1.05
N LEU A 185 33.29 5.01 -0.26
CA LEU A 185 33.23 3.81 -1.08
C LEU A 185 34.25 3.85 -2.23
N THR A 186 34.79 2.69 -2.59
CA THR A 186 35.63 2.51 -3.78
C THR A 186 34.82 2.42 -5.06
N LYS A 187 33.55 2.00 -4.96
CA LYS A 187 32.59 1.98 -6.06
C LYS A 187 31.56 3.09 -5.89
N THR A 188 31.32 3.83 -6.96
CA THR A 188 30.32 4.89 -7.00
C THR A 188 28.91 4.30 -7.02
N PRO A 189 28.03 4.67 -6.07
CA PRO A 189 26.63 4.30 -6.12
C PRO A 189 25.90 4.99 -7.28
N LEU A 190 24.84 4.35 -7.77
CA LEU A 190 23.94 4.87 -8.80
C LEU A 190 22.59 5.20 -8.18
N VAL A 191 21.88 6.17 -8.73
CA VAL A 191 20.49 6.48 -8.37
C VAL A 191 19.59 6.23 -9.58
N TYR A 192 18.61 5.34 -9.44
CA TYR A 192 17.62 5.14 -10.49
C TYR A 192 16.50 6.19 -10.38
N PRO A 193 15.92 6.68 -11.49
CA PRO A 193 14.85 7.68 -11.46
C PRO A 193 13.65 7.31 -10.57
N TYR A 194 13.28 6.03 -10.54
CA TYR A 194 12.17 5.52 -9.70
C TYR A 194 12.52 5.38 -8.20
N GLN A 195 13.77 5.65 -7.81
CA GLN A 195 14.23 5.70 -6.42
C GLN A 195 14.40 7.14 -5.92
N VAL A 196 13.85 8.11 -6.65
CA VAL A 196 13.88 9.53 -6.30
C VAL A 196 12.46 9.96 -5.92
N GLU A 197 12.32 10.54 -4.74
CA GLU A 197 11.07 11.10 -4.24
C GLU A 197 11.16 12.62 -4.19
N ILE A 198 10.15 13.32 -4.71
CA ILE A 198 10.04 14.77 -4.58
C ILE A 198 9.39 15.09 -3.23
N VAL A 199 10.18 15.59 -2.29
CA VAL A 199 9.71 15.94 -0.94
C VAL A 199 9.05 17.31 -0.91
N ASN A 200 9.61 18.28 -1.65
CA ASN A 200 9.09 19.64 -1.69
C ASN A 200 9.50 20.37 -2.98
N VAL A 201 8.64 21.29 -3.44
CA VAL A 201 8.91 22.19 -4.56
C VAL A 201 8.42 23.60 -4.22
N ASP A 202 9.36 24.53 -4.11
CA ASP A 202 9.07 25.95 -3.88
C ASP A 202 9.39 26.77 -5.11
N ARG A 203 8.51 27.71 -5.44
CA ARG A 203 8.74 28.74 -6.46
C ARG A 203 9.20 30.03 -5.81
N ILE A 204 10.38 30.51 -6.20
CA ILE A 204 10.98 31.73 -5.67
C ILE A 204 10.54 32.94 -6.51
N GLY A 205 10.12 34.01 -5.85
CA GLY A 205 9.73 35.27 -6.53
C GLY A 205 8.28 35.33 -7.01
N GLY A 206 7.43 34.38 -6.61
CA GLY A 206 5.98 34.45 -6.82
C GLY A 206 5.48 33.82 -8.13
N PHE A 207 4.24 34.11 -8.50
CA PHE A 207 3.54 33.42 -9.59
C PHE A 207 4.28 33.53 -10.94
N ARG A 208 4.50 32.38 -11.59
CA ARG A 208 5.12 32.22 -12.93
C ARG A 208 6.58 32.66 -13.09
N THR A 209 7.36 32.79 -12.02
CA THR A 209 8.83 32.89 -12.13
C THR A 209 9.45 31.55 -12.53
N PHE A 210 10.62 31.57 -13.16
CA PHE A 210 11.35 30.34 -13.54
C PHE A 210 12.48 30.01 -12.55
N HIS A 211 12.26 30.31 -11.27
CA HIS A 211 13.23 30.09 -10.20
C HIS A 211 12.61 29.18 -9.15
N PHE A 212 13.21 28.02 -8.96
CA PHE A 212 12.68 26.97 -8.09
C PHE A 212 13.72 26.46 -7.11
N ILE A 213 13.25 26.01 -5.95
CA ILE A 213 13.98 25.16 -5.03
C ILE A 213 13.23 23.84 -4.97
N ILE A 214 13.92 22.74 -5.31
CA ILE A 214 13.37 21.39 -5.21
C ILE A 214 14.15 20.60 -4.18
N THR A 215 13.45 19.86 -3.34
CA THR A 215 14.04 18.92 -2.38
C THR A 215 13.65 17.51 -2.75
N LEU A 216 14.66 16.66 -2.90
CA LEU A 216 14.55 15.28 -3.31
C LEU A 216 15.08 14.37 -2.20
N GLU A 217 14.49 13.20 -2.06
CA GLU A 217 15.08 12.09 -1.32
C GLU A 217 15.48 10.98 -2.29
N THR A 218 16.64 10.38 -2.07
CA THR A 218 17.17 9.32 -2.92
C THR A 218 17.68 8.15 -2.09
N THR A 219 17.64 6.97 -2.69
CA THR A 219 18.18 5.74 -2.12
C THR A 219 19.23 5.17 -3.07
N PRO A 220 20.48 5.66 -3.04
CA PRO A 220 21.53 5.17 -3.92
C PRO A 220 21.85 3.69 -3.69
N VAL A 221 22.28 3.03 -4.76
CA VAL A 221 22.56 1.59 -4.77
C VAL A 221 23.88 1.24 -5.45
N VAL A 222 24.46 0.10 -5.06
CA VAL A 222 25.59 -0.55 -5.73
C VAL A 222 25.21 -1.96 -6.18
N GLY A 223 25.85 -2.44 -7.25
CA GLY A 223 25.67 -3.82 -7.70
C GLY A 223 24.22 -4.17 -8.06
N PRO A 224 23.69 -5.33 -7.61
CA PRO A 224 22.32 -5.78 -7.91
C PRO A 224 21.29 -5.03 -7.04
N HIS A 225 21.29 -3.70 -7.09
CA HIS A 225 20.38 -2.82 -6.32
C HIS A 225 20.53 -2.91 -4.80
N ILE A 226 21.75 -3.07 -4.29
CA ILE A 226 22.03 -3.06 -2.86
C ILE A 226 22.10 -1.60 -2.40
N SER A 227 21.17 -1.18 -1.55
CA SER A 227 21.18 0.18 -1.03
C SER A 227 22.38 0.45 -0.13
N VAL A 228 23.00 1.62 -0.29
CA VAL A 228 24.12 2.09 0.54
C VAL A 228 23.69 3.08 1.61
N GLY A 229 22.52 3.70 1.42
CA GLY A 229 21.98 4.69 2.34
C GLY A 229 20.76 5.42 1.76
N LYS A 230 20.32 6.43 2.50
CA LYS A 230 19.26 7.36 2.13
C LYS A 230 19.78 8.79 2.26
N ASP A 231 19.54 9.60 1.23
CA ASP A 231 20.05 10.96 1.15
C ASP A 231 18.94 11.95 0.82
N ARG A 232 19.12 13.21 1.21
CA ARG A 232 18.27 14.33 0.85
C ARG A 232 19.09 15.40 0.14
N LEU A 233 18.64 15.76 -1.06
CA LEU A 233 19.29 16.73 -1.93
C LEU A 233 18.38 17.92 -2.14
N THR A 234 18.90 19.13 -1.97
CA THR A 234 18.18 20.36 -2.31
C THR A 234 18.88 21.01 -3.50
N PHE A 235 18.15 21.20 -4.59
CA PHE A 235 18.62 21.88 -5.79
C PHE A 235 17.92 23.22 -5.99
N GLU A 236 18.67 24.20 -6.47
CA GLU A 236 18.16 25.45 -7.01
C GLU A 236 18.17 25.37 -8.54
N ILE A 237 17.02 25.66 -9.15
CA ILE A 237 16.83 25.61 -10.61
C ILE A 237 16.42 27.00 -11.08
N SER A 238 17.25 27.65 -11.90
CA SER A 238 17.03 29.02 -12.37
C SER A 238 17.79 29.30 -13.66
N PRO A 239 17.22 30.09 -14.61
CA PRO A 239 17.93 30.56 -15.80
C PRO A 239 19.10 31.49 -15.47
N THR A 240 19.20 31.99 -14.23
CA THR A 240 20.29 32.89 -13.81
C THR A 240 21.52 32.14 -13.29
N ILE A 241 21.46 30.82 -13.14
CA ILE A 241 22.63 29.99 -12.84
C ILE A 241 23.40 29.81 -14.17
N ILE A 242 24.73 29.87 -14.15
CA ILE A 242 25.61 29.74 -15.33
C ILE A 242 26.86 28.95 -14.89
N PRO A 243 27.39 27.99 -15.68
CA PRO A 243 27.03 27.63 -17.05
C PRO A 243 25.83 26.69 -17.21
N GLY A 244 25.29 26.13 -16.12
CA GLY A 244 24.11 25.25 -16.14
C GLY A 244 22.82 25.99 -15.85
N GLN A 245 21.79 25.29 -15.36
CA GLN A 245 20.56 25.91 -14.82
C GLN A 245 20.18 25.33 -13.46
N ILE A 246 20.98 24.39 -12.96
CA ILE A 246 20.73 23.62 -11.75
C ILE A 246 21.97 23.76 -10.87
N LYS A 247 21.76 23.95 -9.58
CA LYS A 247 22.84 24.03 -8.59
C LYS A 247 22.44 23.26 -7.33
N LEU A 248 23.29 22.34 -6.90
CA LEU A 248 23.15 21.72 -5.58
C LEU A 248 23.34 22.78 -4.49
N LYS A 249 22.35 22.93 -3.63
CA LYS A 249 22.36 23.83 -2.46
C LYS A 249 22.76 23.10 -1.20
N LYS A 250 22.30 21.87 -1.05
CA LYS A 250 22.48 21.08 0.17
C LYS A 250 22.45 19.60 -0.17
N PHE A 251 23.34 18.85 0.45
CA PHE A 251 23.34 17.39 0.49
C PHE A 251 23.30 16.99 1.95
N GLU A 252 22.36 16.14 2.33
CA GLU A 252 22.19 15.62 3.68
C GLU A 252 22.12 14.11 3.61
N HIS A 253 23.07 13.43 4.25
CA HIS A 253 22.96 12.00 4.47
C HIS A 253 21.98 11.75 5.62
N LEU A 254 20.97 10.92 5.39
CA LEU A 254 19.93 10.62 6.38
C LEU A 254 20.18 9.29 7.08
N GLU A 255 20.54 8.26 6.32
CA GLU A 255 20.65 6.89 6.83
C GLU A 255 21.77 6.13 6.10
N THR A 256 22.60 5.39 6.84
CA THR A 256 23.56 4.43 6.28
C THR A 256 22.94 3.03 6.29
N HIS A 257 23.02 2.33 5.16
CA HIS A 257 22.58 0.93 5.06
C HIS A 257 23.79 -0.02 5.06
N GLU A 258 23.74 -1.03 5.93
CA GLU A 258 24.81 -2.03 6.05
C GLU A 258 24.91 -2.89 4.78
N LEU A 259 26.12 -3.01 4.24
CA LEU A 259 26.38 -3.84 3.07
C LEU A 259 26.46 -5.33 3.45
N PRO A 260 26.01 -6.24 2.58
CA PRO A 260 26.18 -7.67 2.82
C PRO A 260 27.67 -8.06 2.84
N PRO A 261 28.05 -9.19 3.48
CA PRO A 261 29.45 -9.55 3.69
C PRO A 261 30.32 -9.58 2.42
N ASN A 262 29.73 -9.94 1.28
CA ASN A 262 30.40 -10.01 -0.03
C ASN A 262 30.56 -8.64 -0.72
N TRP A 263 30.13 -7.55 -0.09
CA TRP A 263 30.28 -6.16 -0.57
C TRP A 263 31.00 -5.28 0.46
N GLN A 264 31.50 -5.83 1.55
CA GLN A 264 32.24 -5.07 2.56
C GLN A 264 33.60 -4.58 2.03
N ASP A 265 34.13 -5.20 0.97
CA ASP A 265 35.40 -4.85 0.32
C ASP A 265 35.39 -3.45 -0.31
N ILE A 266 34.22 -2.89 -0.61
CA ILE A 266 34.12 -1.58 -1.25
C ILE A 266 34.15 -0.43 -0.25
N ILE A 267 34.10 -0.70 1.06
CA ILE A 267 34.07 0.34 2.10
C ILE A 267 35.51 0.83 2.36
N LYS A 268 35.76 2.12 2.08
CA LYS A 268 37.01 2.81 2.47
C LYS A 268 36.99 3.15 3.96
N LYS A 269 35.85 3.70 4.41
CA LYS A 269 35.54 4.03 5.80
C LYS A 269 34.02 4.12 5.96
N ARG A 270 33.54 3.95 7.18
CA ARG A 270 32.10 4.02 7.46
C ARG A 270 31.60 5.46 7.32
N ALA A 271 30.44 5.61 6.66
CA ALA A 271 29.70 6.86 6.65
C ALA A 271 29.21 7.17 8.08
N PRO A 272 29.10 8.47 8.43
CA PRO A 272 28.66 8.91 9.75
C PRO A 272 27.21 8.56 10.05
#